data_AF-A0A534HC10-F1
#
_entry.id   AF-A0A534HC10-F1
#
_cell.length_a   1.000
_cell.length_b   1.000
_cell.length_c   1.000
_cell.angle_alpha   90.00
_cell.angle_beta   90.00
_cell.angle_gamma   90.00
#
_symmetry.space_group_name_H-M   'P 1'
#
loop_
_entity.id
_entity.type
_entity.pdbx_description
1 polymer ?
#
loop_
_entity_poly.entity_id
_entity_poly.type
_entity_poly.pdbx_seq_one_letter_code
_entity_poly.pdbx_strand_id
1 'polypeptide(L)'
;VPDAVRRTLKLRKRDKIRYVVRPDGAVLLTRAEAGEGSDPVVGKFLAFLARDMEVRPSQIRGINPALVRRARSLVKGVKVDLNAPLRPDDE
;
A
#
# COMPACT_ATOMS: atom_id res chain seq x y z
N VAL A 1 -19.34 15.35 -8.96
CA VAL A 1 -19.11 14.95 -10.37
C VAL A 1 -20.36 15.27 -11.17
N PRO A 2 -20.28 16.12 -12.20
CA PRO A 2 -21.41 16.46 -13.07
C PRO A 2 -22.06 15.23 -13.69
N ASP A 3 -23.36 15.31 -13.98
CA ASP A 3 -24.16 14.16 -14.42
C ASP A 3 -23.67 13.54 -15.73
N ALA A 4 -23.25 14.36 -16.69
CA ALA A 4 -22.67 13.88 -17.95
C ALA A 4 -21.43 13.02 -17.69
N VAL A 5 -20.49 13.52 -16.88
CA VAL A 5 -19.26 12.80 -16.50
C VAL A 5 -19.58 11.53 -15.71
N ARG A 6 -20.56 11.59 -14.79
CA ARG A 6 -21.01 10.44 -14.00
C ARG A 6 -21.52 9.30 -14.88
N ARG A 7 -22.35 9.62 -15.89
CA ARG A 7 -22.90 8.62 -16.82
C ARG A 7 -21.82 8.04 -17.74
N THR A 8 -20.99 8.90 -18.32
CA THR A 8 -19.89 8.48 -19.22
C THR A 8 -18.89 7.57 -18.49
N LEU A 9 -18.50 7.91 -17.27
CA LEU A 9 -17.59 7.09 -16.44
C LEU A 9 -18.31 6.00 -15.64
N LYS A 10 -19.63 5.80 -15.86
CA LYS A 10 -20.50 4.81 -15.22
C LYS A 10 -20.46 4.80 -13.68
N LEU A 11 -20.19 5.95 -13.05
CA LEU A 11 -19.87 6.06 -11.62
C LEU A 11 -21.08 5.79 -10.71
N ARG A 12 -20.90 4.95 -9.70
CA ARG A 12 -21.86 4.67 -8.64
C ARG A 12 -21.77 5.71 -7.51
N LYS A 13 -22.61 5.54 -6.48
CA LYS A 13 -22.60 6.41 -5.29
C LYS A 13 -21.26 6.26 -4.58
N ARG A 14 -20.59 7.39 -4.29
CA ARG A 14 -19.25 7.50 -3.67
C ARG A 14 -18.05 7.08 -4.54
N ASP A 15 -18.24 6.68 -5.79
CA ASP A 15 -17.12 6.45 -6.70
C ASP A 15 -16.34 7.75 -6.92
N LYS A 16 -15.01 7.64 -6.90
CA LYS A 16 -14.08 8.75 -7.11
C LYS A 16 -13.68 8.83 -8.59
N ILE A 17 -13.22 10.01 -9.00
CA ILE A 17 -12.61 10.24 -10.31
C ILE A 17 -11.16 10.65 -10.11
N ARG A 18 -10.30 10.25 -11.04
CA ARG A 18 -8.92 10.71 -11.14
C ARG A 18 -8.86 11.79 -12.22
N TYR A 19 -8.21 12.91 -11.92
CA TYR A 19 -7.90 13.96 -12.88
C TYR A 19 -6.41 13.93 -13.19
N VAL A 20 -6.06 13.87 -14.47
CA VAL A 20 -4.69 13.97 -14.95
C VAL A 20 -4.59 15.18 -15.86
N VAL A 21 -3.79 16.16 -15.46
CA VAL A 21 -3.46 17.31 -16.30
C VAL A 21 -2.28 16.90 -17.18
N ARG A 22 -2.46 16.97 -18.49
CA ARG A 22 -1.42 16.68 -19.47
C ARG A 22 -0.59 17.93 -19.77
N PRO A 23 0.65 17.79 -20.26
CA PRO A 23 1.53 18.92 -20.57
C PRO A 23 0.98 19.89 -21.62
N ASP A 24 0.08 19.42 -22.49
CA ASP A 24 -0.63 20.20 -23.51
C ASP A 24 -1.81 21.02 -22.95
N GLY A 25 -2.05 20.98 -21.64
CA GLY A 25 -3.15 21.67 -20.97
C GLY A 25 -4.48 20.90 -21.01
N ALA A 26 -4.53 19.72 -21.64
CA ALA A 26 -5.73 18.88 -21.62
C ALA A 26 -5.92 18.19 -20.26
N VAL A 27 -7.18 18.06 -19.82
CA VAL A 27 -7.53 17.34 -18.59
C VAL A 27 -8.22 16.02 -18.94
N LEU A 28 -7.60 14.91 -18.56
CA LEU A 28 -8.20 13.58 -18.67
C LEU A 28 -8.92 13.24 -17.36
N LEU A 29 -10.22 12.96 -17.46
CA LEU A 29 -11.03 12.43 -16.36
C LEU A 29 -11.25 10.94 -16.55
N THR A 30 -10.76 10.14 -15.62
CA THR A 30 -11.03 8.70 -15.58
C THR A 30 -11.78 8.33 -14.30
N ARG A 31 -12.46 7.19 -14.33
CA ARG A 31 -12.91 6.55 -13.08
C ARG A 31 -11.65 6.22 -12.28
N ALA A 32 -11.63 6.58 -10.99
CA ALA A 32 -10.60 6.07 -10.09
C ALA A 32 -10.92 4.59 -9.80
N GLU A 33 -9.99 3.69 -10.08
CA GLU A 33 -10.20 2.29 -9.71
C GLU A 33 -10.30 2.17 -8.18
N ALA A 34 -11.29 1.41 -7.71
CA ALA A 34 -11.38 1.02 -6.32
C ALA A 34 -10.24 0.03 -6.03
N GLY A 35 -9.04 0.55 -5.81
CA GLY A 35 -7.83 -0.25 -5.81
C GLY A 35 -6.57 0.46 -6.29
N GLU A 36 -6.62 1.74 -6.65
CA GLU A 36 -5.41 2.56 -6.98
C GLU A 36 -4.38 2.69 -5.82
N GLY A 37 -4.53 1.93 -4.73
CA GLY A 37 -3.55 1.79 -3.65
C GLY A 37 -3.17 0.34 -3.34
N SER A 38 -3.53 -0.65 -4.17
CA SER A 38 -3.01 -2.01 -3.99
C SER A 38 -1.61 -2.05 -4.59
N ASP A 39 -0.60 -2.00 -3.73
CA ASP A 39 0.79 -2.19 -4.13
C ASP A 39 0.92 -3.49 -4.95
N PRO A 40 1.33 -3.41 -6.23
CA PRO A 40 1.40 -4.58 -7.11
C PRO A 40 2.44 -5.62 -6.63
N VAL A 41 3.37 -5.23 -5.78
CA VAL A 41 4.39 -6.11 -5.18
C VAL A 41 3.81 -6.85 -3.97
N VAL A 42 2.96 -6.21 -3.17
CA VAL A 42 2.38 -6.81 -1.97
C VAL A 42 1.62 -8.09 -2.30
N GLY A 43 0.80 -8.09 -3.36
CA GLY A 43 0.07 -9.30 -3.77
C GLY A 43 1.00 -10.47 -4.09
N LYS A 44 2.11 -10.21 -4.80
CA LYS A 44 3.12 -11.23 -5.15
C LYS A 44 3.88 -11.71 -3.91
N PHE A 45 4.22 -10.80 -3.00
CA PHE A 45 4.90 -11.13 -1.75
C PHE A 45 4.03 -12.03 -0.85
N LEU A 46 2.73 -11.71 -0.73
CA LEU A 46 1.80 -12.54 0.05
C LEU A 46 1.61 -13.93 -0.56
N ALA A 47 1.53 -14.03 -1.89
CA ALA A 47 1.46 -15.31 -2.58
C ALA A 47 2.74 -16.15 -2.37
N PHE A 48 3.92 -15.52 -2.39
CA PHE A 48 5.18 -16.17 -2.06
C PHE A 48 5.17 -16.72 -0.63
N LEU A 49 4.76 -15.91 0.35
CA LEU A 49 4.71 -16.33 1.76
C LEU A 49 3.72 -17.48 1.97
N ALA A 50 2.52 -17.39 1.38
CA ALA A 50 1.51 -18.44 1.47
C ALA A 50 2.04 -19.78 0.96
N ARG A 51 2.68 -19.79 -0.21
CA ARG A 51 3.29 -21.00 -0.78
C ARG A 51 4.39 -21.55 0.12
N ASP A 52 5.23 -20.70 0.69
CA ASP A 52 6.30 -21.14 1.58
C ASP A 52 5.75 -21.79 2.86
N MET A 53 4.69 -21.21 3.42
CA MET A 53 3.99 -21.74 4.60
C MET A 53 3.37 -23.12 4.34
N GLU A 54 2.80 -23.34 3.15
CA GLU A 54 2.25 -24.64 2.73
C GLU A 54 3.34 -25.70 2.55
N VAL A 55 4.46 -25.34 1.91
CA VAL A 55 5.55 -26.29 1.62
C VAL A 55 6.37 -26.60 2.88
N ARG A 56 6.51 -25.65 3.81
CA ARG A 56 7.36 -25.77 5.00
C ARG A 56 6.66 -25.33 6.29
N PRO A 57 5.57 -25.99 6.70
CA PRO A 57 4.81 -25.59 7.90
C PRO A 57 5.64 -25.65 9.18
N SER A 58 6.64 -26.56 9.25
CA SER A 58 7.55 -26.68 10.40
C SER A 58 8.53 -25.51 10.57
N GLN A 59 8.63 -24.62 9.57
CA GLN A 59 9.41 -23.38 9.63
C GLN A 59 8.60 -22.19 10.17
N ILE A 60 7.28 -22.31 10.28
CA ILE A 60 6.44 -21.32 10.95
C ILE A 60 6.67 -21.44 12.45
N ARG A 61 7.60 -20.64 12.97
CA ARG A 61 8.01 -20.66 14.37
C ARG A 61 7.83 -19.29 14.99
N GLY A 62 7.44 -19.29 16.26
CA GLY A 62 7.42 -18.06 17.05
C GLY A 62 8.81 -17.43 17.14
N ILE A 63 8.85 -16.10 17.23
CA ILE A 63 10.10 -15.36 17.43
C ILE A 63 10.68 -15.73 18.79
N ASN A 64 11.98 -16.03 18.84
CA ASN A 64 12.67 -16.37 20.08
C ASN A 64 12.52 -15.23 21.11
N PRO A 65 11.97 -15.49 22.32
CA PRO A 65 11.80 -14.46 23.34
C PRO A 65 13.11 -13.74 23.74
N ALA A 66 14.25 -14.42 23.68
CA ALA A 66 15.56 -13.81 23.93
C ALA A 66 15.92 -12.77 22.86
N LEU A 67 15.62 -13.06 21.60
CA LEU A 67 15.79 -12.12 20.49
C LEU A 67 14.90 -10.88 20.68
N VAL A 68 13.64 -11.08 21.08
CA VAL A 68 12.71 -9.97 21.38
C VAL A 68 13.24 -9.08 22.50
N ARG A 69 13.73 -9.67 23.60
CA ARG A 69 14.33 -8.91 24.71
C ARG A 69 15.55 -8.11 24.25
N ARG A 70 16.45 -8.73 23.49
CA ARG A 70 17.64 -8.05 22.95
C ARG A 70 17.25 -6.91 22.01
N ALA A 71 16.32 -7.13 21.08
CA ALA A 71 15.84 -6.12 20.16
C ALA A 71 15.25 -4.91 20.91
N ARG A 72 14.38 -5.14 21.90
CA ARG A 72 13.79 -4.09 22.75
C ARG A 72 14.86 -3.30 23.52
N SER A 73 15.89 -3.99 24.02
CA SER A 73 17.00 -3.31 24.71
C SER A 73 17.80 -2.41 23.76
N LEU A 74 18.06 -2.88 22.53
CA LEU A 74 18.85 -2.14 21.54
C LEU A 74 18.13 -0.87 21.04
N VAL A 75 16.82 -0.94 20.86
CA VAL A 75 16.03 0.21 20.37
C VAL A 75 15.51 1.10 21.51
N LYS A 76 15.91 0.83 22.76
CA LYS A 76 15.41 1.57 23.92
C LYS A 76 15.75 3.05 23.79
N GLY A 77 14.73 3.90 23.81
CA GLY A 77 14.86 5.35 23.72
C GLY A 77 14.92 5.91 22.30
N VAL A 78 14.93 5.05 21.27
CA VAL A 78 14.79 5.49 19.89
C VAL A 78 13.33 5.90 19.65
N LYS A 79 13.10 7.17 19.30
CA LYS A 79 11.78 7.68 18.93
C LYS A 79 11.65 7.64 17.41
N VAL A 80 10.68 6.90 16.90
CA VAL A 80 10.35 6.83 15.48
C VAL A 80 8.91 7.25 15.31
N ASP A 81 8.66 8.22 14.43
CA ASP A 81 7.31 8.55 13.98
C ASP A 81 7.07 7.87 12.64
N LEU A 82 6.24 6.82 12.65
CA LEU A 82 5.88 6.06 11.44
C LEU A 82 4.91 6.81 10.53
N ASN A 83 4.36 7.94 10.99
CA ASN A 83 3.48 8.79 10.20
C ASN A 83 4.21 10.00 9.61
N ALA A 84 5.48 10.20 9.98
CA ALA A 84 6.29 11.26 9.40
C ALA A 84 6.55 10.95 7.92
N PRO A 85 6.48 11.94 7.01
CA PRO A 85 6.86 11.74 5.62
C PRO A 85 8.32 11.31 5.53
N LEU A 86 8.62 10.45 4.55
CA LEU A 86 10.00 10.10 4.22
C LEU A 86 10.77 11.35 3.81
N ARG A 87 12.08 11.34 4.03
CA ARG A 87 12.92 12.42 3.51
C ARG A 87 12.99 12.29 1.98
N PRO A 88 13.19 13.40 1.25
CA PRO A 88 13.29 13.37 -0.22
C PRO A 88 14.42 12.45 -0.75
N ASP A 89 15.46 12.24 0.05
CA ASP A 89 16.59 11.37 -0.31
C ASP A 89 16.32 9.87 -0.04
N ASP A 90 15.22 9.55 0.67
CA ASP A 90 14.82 8.19 1.07
C ASP A 90 13.61 7.68 0.25
N GLU A 91 13.14 8.43 -0.76
CA GLU A 91 12.13 8.01 -1.76
C GLU A 91 12.74 7.27 -2.96
#